data_AF-A0A822BBD7-F1
#
_entry.id   AF-A0A822BBD7-F1
#
_cell.length_a   1.000
_cell.length_b   1.000
_cell.length_c   1.000
_cell.angle_alpha   90.00
_cell.angle_beta   90.00
_cell.angle_gamma   90.00
#
_symmetry.space_group_name_H-M   'P 1'
#
loop_
_entity.id
_entity.type
_entity.pdbx_description
1 polymer ?
#
loop_
_entity_poly.entity_id
_entity_poly.type
_entity_poly.pdbx_seq_one_letter_code
_entity_poly.pdbx_strand_id
1 'polypeptide(L)'
;MDAGLMTWYASGWKNIPLMSTCESMTYNPKKTIKSKSNETFSVDLKVCKNSGDIKSQVNYIEQVQRQANDHSDQCFANWAFLTVQLWFKNPHELWKLQICNTGGGSGERKGESCSNRHLKC
;
A
#
# COMPACT_ATOMS: atom_id res chain seq x y z
N MET A 1 -4.54 -7.03 24.40
CA MET A 1 -3.83 -5.84 24.90
C MET A 1 -3.48 -6.10 26.36
N ASP A 2 -2.25 -5.82 26.79
CA ASP A 2 -1.80 -6.02 28.17
C ASP A 2 -1.57 -4.66 28.83
N ALA A 3 -2.45 -4.26 29.75
CA ALA A 3 -2.38 -2.95 30.37
C ALA A 3 -1.13 -2.77 31.25
N GLY A 4 -0.73 -3.80 31.99
CA GLY A 4 0.43 -3.74 32.88
C GLY A 4 1.71 -3.56 32.10
N LEU A 5 1.88 -4.36 31.05
CA LEU A 5 3.05 -4.27 30.17
C LEU A 5 3.12 -2.91 29.44
N MET A 6 1.99 -2.37 28.99
CA MET A 6 1.94 -1.05 28.35
C MET A 6 2.35 0.07 29.32
N THR A 7 1.86 0.06 30.56
CA THR A 7 2.24 1.06 31.58
C THR A 7 3.71 0.94 31.97
N TRP A 8 4.23 -0.28 32.04
CA TRP A 8 5.64 -0.52 32.34
C TRP A 8 6.55 0.01 31.22
N TYR A 9 6.24 -0.27 29.95
CA TYR A 9 6.98 0.30 28.81
C TYR A 9 6.89 1.83 28.76
N ALA A 10 5.72 2.41 29.06
CA ALA A 10 5.53 3.85 29.08
C ALA A 10 6.42 4.55 30.11
N SER A 11 6.71 3.92 31.24
CA SER A 11 7.54 4.51 32.31
C SER A 11 8.98 4.81 31.87
N GLY A 12 9.50 4.08 30.88
CA GLY A 12 10.86 4.26 30.32
C GLY A 12 10.87 4.75 28.88
N TRP A 13 9.71 5.11 28.32
CA TRP A 13 9.59 5.42 26.89
C TRP A 13 10.27 6.76 26.55
N LYS A 14 11.12 6.75 25.53
CA LYS A 14 11.71 7.96 24.96
C LYS A 14 10.87 8.45 23.80
N ASN A 15 10.70 9.77 23.69
CA ASN A 15 9.95 10.37 22.60
C ASN A 15 10.55 9.97 21.24
N ILE A 16 9.65 9.60 20.33
CA ILE A 16 9.99 9.31 18.94
C ILE A 16 10.40 10.64 18.26
N PRO A 17 11.38 10.63 17.34
CA PRO A 17 11.67 11.79 16.50
C PRO A 17 10.43 12.34 15.79
N LEU A 18 10.52 13.58 15.30
CA LEU A 18 9.42 14.19 14.56
C LEU A 18 9.01 13.30 13.37
N MET A 19 7.70 13.10 13.22
CA MET A 19 7.15 12.36 12.08
C MET A 19 7.53 13.05 10.78
N SER A 20 8.10 12.26 9.86
CA SER A 20 8.39 12.68 8.49
C SER A 20 7.57 11.83 7.52
N THR A 21 7.07 12.47 6.47
CA THR A 21 6.40 11.78 5.36
C THR A 21 7.27 11.90 4.13
N CYS A 22 7.39 10.79 3.41
CA CYS A 22 8.05 10.73 2.12
C CYS A 22 7.06 10.15 1.10
N GLU A 23 6.96 10.82 -0.04
CA GLU A 23 6.14 10.39 -1.15
C GLU A 23 7.04 10.02 -2.33
N SER A 24 6.61 9.02 -3.10
CA SER A 24 7.27 8.66 -4.36
C SER A 24 6.38 9.11 -5.53
N MET A 25 7.00 9.39 -6.67
CA MET A 25 6.26 9.78 -7.88
C MET A 25 5.21 8.74 -8.25
N THR A 26 4.06 9.22 -8.70
CA THR A 26 2.96 8.39 -9.18
C THR A 26 3.39 7.63 -10.44
N TYR A 27 3.70 6.35 -10.29
CA TYR A 27 3.91 5.46 -11.43
C TYR A 27 2.55 5.17 -12.09
N ASN A 28 2.29 5.82 -13.23
CA ASN A 28 1.02 5.79 -13.96
C ASN A 28 1.11 5.05 -15.32
N PRO A 29 1.46 3.74 -15.40
CA PRO A 29 1.10 2.99 -16.59
C PRO A 29 -0.41 2.75 -16.54
N LYS A 30 -1.15 3.30 -17.50
CA LYS A 30 -2.51 2.84 -17.76
C LYS A 30 -2.42 1.37 -18.19
N LYS A 31 -2.61 0.44 -17.25
CA LYS A 31 -2.58 -0.99 -17.53
C LYS A 31 -3.98 -1.55 -17.34
N THR A 32 -4.55 -2.03 -18.45
CA THR A 32 -5.82 -2.75 -18.44
C THR A 32 -5.56 -4.19 -18.02
N ILE A 33 -6.11 -4.60 -16.87
CA ILE A 33 -6.14 -6.00 -16.45
C ILE A 33 -7.42 -6.60 -17.02
N LYS A 34 -7.31 -7.64 -17.87
CA LYS A 34 -8.50 -8.22 -18.49
C LYS A 34 -9.32 -8.98 -17.45
N SER A 35 -10.64 -8.78 -17.44
CA SER A 35 -11.55 -9.31 -16.41
C SER A 35 -11.59 -10.85 -16.31
N LYS A 36 -11.37 -11.57 -17.42
CA LYS A 36 -11.47 -13.03 -17.51
C LYS A 36 -10.11 -13.75 -17.61
N SER A 37 -8.99 -13.07 -17.36
CA SER A 37 -7.66 -13.70 -17.39
C SER A 37 -7.03 -13.75 -15.99
N ASN A 38 -6.24 -14.79 -15.76
CA ASN A 38 -5.33 -14.85 -14.63
C ASN A 38 -4.09 -14.04 -14.99
N GLU A 39 -4.04 -12.79 -14.55
CA GLU A 39 -2.96 -11.86 -14.86
C GLU A 39 -2.40 -11.26 -13.57
N THR A 40 -1.08 -11.27 -13.48
CA THR A 40 -0.35 -10.58 -12.41
C THR A 40 0.45 -9.43 -13.01
N PHE A 41 0.29 -8.26 -12.41
CA PHE A 41 1.11 -7.10 -12.70
C PHE A 41 2.01 -6.83 -11.50
N SER A 42 3.31 -6.66 -11.75
CA SER A 42 4.28 -6.28 -10.73
C SER A 42 5.03 -5.04 -11.15
N VAL A 43 5.29 -4.15 -10.20
CA VAL A 43 6.10 -2.95 -10.39
C VAL A 43 7.09 -2.85 -9.25
N ASP A 44 8.36 -2.68 -9.62
CA ASP A 44 9.40 -2.36 -8.66
C ASP A 44 9.49 -0.83 -8.50
N LEU A 45 9.39 -0.37 -7.26
CA LEU A 45 9.34 1.02 -6.86
C LEU A 45 10.58 1.34 -6.01
N LYS A 46 11.22 2.46 -6.35
CA LYS A 46 12.25 3.07 -5.51
C LYS A 46 11.58 4.23 -4.76
N VAL A 47 11.28 4.00 -3.50
CA VAL A 47 10.60 4.96 -2.63
C VAL A 47 11.64 5.61 -1.71
N CYS A 48 11.49 6.91 -1.43
CA CYS A 48 12.36 7.66 -0.52
C CYS A 48 13.86 7.65 -0.86
N LYS A 49 14.22 7.55 -2.14
CA LYS A 49 15.61 7.73 -2.60
C LYS A 49 15.78 9.17 -3.08
N ASN A 50 16.71 9.89 -2.47
CA ASN A 50 17.14 11.24 -2.84
C ASN A 50 16.12 12.36 -2.61
N SER A 51 15.53 12.44 -1.41
CA SER A 51 15.04 13.74 -0.98
C SER A 51 16.20 14.52 -0.39
N GLY A 52 16.67 15.55 -1.09
CA GLY A 52 17.68 16.49 -0.56
C GLY A 52 17.18 17.28 0.65
N ASP A 53 15.91 17.13 1.03
CA ASP A 53 15.30 17.71 2.22
C ASP A 53 15.26 16.71 3.37
N ILE A 54 16.04 16.99 4.40
CA ILE A 54 16.13 16.22 5.64
C ILE A 54 14.77 16.06 6.35
N LYS A 55 13.82 16.98 6.13
CA LYS A 55 12.48 16.92 6.76
C LYS A 55 11.60 15.82 6.18
N SER A 56 11.90 15.35 4.98
CA SER A 56 11.18 14.26 4.30
C SER A 56 11.94 12.93 4.37
N GLN A 57 13.08 12.88 5.08
CA GLN A 57 13.84 11.65 5.25
C GLN A 57 13.14 10.74 6.27
N VAL A 58 12.67 9.59 5.78
CA VAL A 58 12.08 8.54 6.63
C VAL A 58 13.13 7.46 6.82
N ASN A 59 13.50 7.19 8.08
CA ASN A 59 14.52 6.18 8.43
C ASN A 59 13.90 4.83 8.81
N TYR A 60 12.76 4.88 9.49
CA TYR A 60 12.00 3.70 9.92
C TYR A 60 10.53 3.90 9.61
N ILE A 61 9.90 2.85 9.11
CA ILE A 61 8.49 2.87 8.75
C ILE A 61 7.63 2.80 10.00
N GLU A 62 6.56 3.59 10.02
CA GLU A 62 5.46 3.42 10.96
C GLU A 62 4.22 2.96 10.19
N GLN A 63 3.87 3.71 9.15
CA GLN A 63 2.72 3.46 8.31
C GLN A 63 3.10 3.57 6.84
N VAL A 64 2.49 2.73 6.00
CA VAL A 64 2.63 2.81 4.54
C VAL A 64 1.26 2.95 3.92
N GLN A 65 1.14 3.90 3.00
CA GLN A 65 -0.09 4.17 2.26
C GLN A 65 0.13 4.01 0.77
N ARG A 66 -0.82 3.35 0.09
CA ARG A 66 -0.86 3.26 -1.38
C ARG A 66 -2.19 3.74 -1.90
N GLN A 67 -2.19 4.87 -2.61
CA GLN A 67 -3.36 5.40 -3.30
C GLN A 67 -3.62 4.63 -4.61
N ALA A 68 -4.73 3.91 -4.70
CA ALA A 68 -5.14 3.21 -5.91
C ALA A 68 -6.21 4.02 -6.65
N ASN A 69 -6.07 4.06 -7.98
CA ASN A 69 -7.05 4.62 -8.90
C ASN A 69 -7.40 3.55 -9.93
N ASP A 70 -8.61 3.00 -9.83
CA ASP A 70 -9.22 2.12 -10.81
C ASP A 70 -10.46 2.81 -11.38
N HIS A 71 -10.37 3.19 -12.66
CA HIS A 71 -11.45 3.87 -13.37
C HIS A 71 -12.43 2.90 -14.04
N SER A 72 -12.28 1.58 -13.85
CA SER A 72 -13.32 0.62 -14.24
C SER A 72 -14.50 0.72 -13.25
N ASP A 73 -15.48 1.54 -13.59
CA ASP A 73 -16.70 1.90 -12.85
C ASP A 73 -16.59 2.01 -11.31
N GLN A 74 -15.45 2.60 -10.88
CA GLN A 74 -15.06 3.19 -9.59
C GLN A 74 -14.79 2.28 -8.37
N CYS A 75 -14.42 1.01 -8.58
CA CYS A 75 -13.97 0.09 -7.51
C CYS A 75 -13.06 0.77 -6.45
N PHE A 76 -12.01 1.44 -6.91
CA PHE A 76 -11.02 2.12 -6.05
C PHE A 76 -10.73 3.50 -6.62
N ALA A 77 -11.55 4.49 -6.29
CA ALA A 77 -11.32 5.89 -6.67
C ALA A 77 -10.60 6.62 -5.53
N ASN A 78 -9.32 6.96 -5.73
CA ASN A 78 -8.46 7.60 -4.73
C ASN A 78 -8.43 6.86 -3.39
N TRP A 79 -8.39 5.53 -3.44
CA TRP A 79 -8.49 4.69 -2.25
C TRP A 79 -7.10 4.45 -1.65
N ALA A 80 -6.90 4.86 -0.40
CA ALA A 80 -5.65 4.64 0.31
C ALA A 80 -5.67 3.30 1.06
N PHE A 81 -4.93 2.32 0.54
CA PHE A 81 -4.61 1.12 1.31
C PHE A 81 -3.54 1.44 2.36
N LEU A 82 -3.82 1.13 3.62
CA LEU A 82 -2.92 1.35 4.75
C LEU A 82 -2.41 0.02 5.30
N THR A 83 -1.14 -0.05 5.65
CA THR A 83 -0.60 -1.16 6.44
C THR A 83 0.35 -0.67 7.53
N VAL A 84 0.29 -1.35 8.67
CA VAL A 84 1.22 -1.23 9.81
C VAL A 84 2.13 -2.47 9.94
N GLN A 85 1.95 -3.48 9.07
CA GLN A 85 2.72 -4.74 9.12
C GLN A 85 4.21 -4.53 8.82
N LEU A 86 4.58 -3.35 8.33
CA LEU A 86 5.94 -2.98 7.96
C LEU A 86 6.59 -2.06 9.01
N TRP A 87 5.99 -1.92 10.20
CA TRP A 87 6.54 -1.09 11.27
C TRP A 87 8.00 -1.47 11.55
N PHE A 88 8.85 -0.46 11.71
CA PHE A 88 10.29 -0.54 11.94
C PHE A 88 11.14 -1.13 10.78
N LYS A 89 10.56 -1.32 9.59
CA LYS A 89 11.34 -1.69 8.39
C LYS A 89 12.06 -0.49 7.78
N ASN A 90 13.13 -0.75 7.03
CA ASN A 90 13.89 0.25 6.30
C ASN A 90 13.17 0.62 4.98
N PRO A 91 12.77 1.89 4.77
CA PRO A 91 12.02 2.29 3.57
C PRO A 91 12.87 2.40 2.30
N HIS A 92 14.20 2.37 2.39
CA HIS A 92 15.11 2.55 1.24
C HIS A 92 15.34 1.27 0.41
N GLU A 93 14.75 0.15 0.83
CA GLU A 93 14.75 -1.09 0.06
C GLU A 93 13.91 -0.98 -1.22
N LEU A 94 14.02 -1.98 -2.10
CA LEU A 94 13.18 -2.05 -3.30
C LEU A 94 11.78 -2.51 -2.91
N TRP A 95 10.78 -1.73 -3.30
CA TRP A 95 9.38 -2.02 -3.05
C TRP A 95 8.80 -2.75 -4.25
N LYS A 96 8.04 -3.83 -4.03
CA LYS A 96 7.32 -4.52 -5.10
C LYS A 96 5.83 -4.41 -4.88
N LEU A 97 5.14 -3.69 -5.76
CA LEU A 97 3.68 -3.69 -5.82
C LEU A 97 3.22 -4.80 -6.74
N GLN A 98 2.31 -5.65 -6.27
CA GLN A 98 1.73 -6.73 -7.06
C GLN A 98 0.20 -6.61 -7.08
N ILE A 99 -0.38 -6.65 -8.28
CA ILE A 99 -1.83 -6.63 -8.51
C ILE A 99 -2.17 -7.90 -9.28
N CYS A 100 -3.08 -8.72 -8.76
CA CYS A 100 -3.48 -9.98 -9.40
C CYS A 100 -4.98 -9.97 -9.70
N ASN A 101 -5.37 -10.41 -10.89
CA ASN A 101 -6.74 -10.87 -11.17
C ASN A 101 -6.77 -12.39 -11.14
N THR A 102 -7.60 -12.98 -10.29
CA THR A 102 -7.71 -14.44 -10.12
C THR A 102 -8.73 -15.10 -11.05
N GLY A 103 -9.38 -14.34 -11.96
CA GLY A 103 -10.21 -14.90 -13.02
C GLY A 103 -11.38 -15.74 -12.52
N GLY A 104 -12.19 -15.21 -11.58
CA GLY A 104 -13.32 -15.94 -11.00
C GLY A 104 -14.66 -15.64 -11.70
N GLY A 105 -15.21 -16.61 -12.44
CA GLY A 105 -16.65 -16.77 -12.67
C GLY A 105 -17.14 -16.81 -14.13
N SER A 106 -17.28 -18.02 -14.67
CA SER A 106 -18.11 -18.35 -15.85
C SER A 106 -19.61 -18.16 -15.54
N GLY A 107 -20.08 -16.92 -15.57
CA GLY A 107 -21.49 -16.58 -15.35
C GLY A 107 -21.71 -15.08 -15.46
N GLU A 108 -22.02 -14.61 -16.66
CA GLU A 108 -22.18 -13.20 -16.98
C GLU A 108 -23.48 -12.65 -16.41
N ARG A 109 -23.43 -12.06 -15.21
CA ARG A 109 -24.39 -11.01 -14.84
C ARG A 109 -23.88 -9.70 -15.42
N LYS A 110 -24.46 -9.29 -16.55
CA LYS A 110 -24.28 -7.94 -17.11
C LYS A 110 -24.66 -6.93 -16.01
N GLY A 111 -23.70 -6.16 -15.52
CA GLY A 111 -23.96 -5.03 -14.62
C GLY A 111 -23.04 -4.88 -13.39
N GLU A 112 -22.12 -5.81 -13.13
CA GLU A 112 -21.31 -5.77 -11.90
C GLU A 112 -19.81 -5.58 -12.19
N SER A 113 -19.41 -4.34 -12.49
CA SER A 113 -18.01 -3.96 -12.74
C SER A 113 -17.10 -4.16 -11.50
N CYS A 114 -17.68 -4.03 -10.30
CA CYS A 114 -16.97 -4.00 -9.00
C CYS A 114 -17.63 -4.83 -7.90
N SER A 115 -18.17 -6.02 -8.22
CA SER A 115 -18.78 -6.88 -7.19
C SER A 115 -17.70 -7.60 -6.39
N ASN A 116 -17.74 -7.43 -5.05
CA ASN A 116 -17.03 -8.03 -3.90
C ASN A 116 -16.07 -9.22 -4.14
N ARG A 117 -15.25 -9.18 -5.19
CA ARG A 117 -14.20 -10.16 -5.43
C ARG A 117 -13.01 -9.72 -4.61
N HIS A 118 -12.81 -10.42 -3.50
CA HIS A 118 -11.59 -10.30 -2.72
C HIS A 118 -10.40 -10.51 -3.66
N LEU A 119 -9.58 -9.46 -3.81
CA LEU A 119 -8.27 -9.58 -4.42
C LEU A 119 -7.46 -10.52 -3.53
N LYS A 120 -7.38 -11.79 -3.92
CA LYS A 120 -6.52 -12.78 -3.28
C LYS A 120 -5.23 -12.88 -4.10
N CYS A 121 -4.23 -12.10 -3.69
CA CYS A 121 -2.84 -12.51 -3.72
C CYS A 121 -2.52 -12.84 -2.24
#